data_AF-A0A957LWG8-F1
#
_entry.id   AF-A0A957LWG8-F1
#
_cell.length_a   1.000
_cell.length_b   1.000
_cell.length_c   1.000
_cell.angle_alpha   90.00
_cell.angle_beta   90.00
_cell.angle_gamma   90.00
#
_symmetry.space_group_name_H-M   'P 1'
#
loop_
_entity.id
_entity.type
_entity.pdbx_description
1 polymer ?
#
loop_
_entity_poly.entity_id
_entity_poly.type
_entity_poly.pdbx_seq_one_letter_code
_entity_poly.pdbx_strand_id
1 'polypeptide(L)'
;MIPSTLYWSAPTWQVLLAALIVLAIILGLAILAMRRVSLPAAMAETDRLLDRQPLFFYTRAKGLQPLNRAADQVWRRLDKSQSRQTLVDLLSEATVEERWIRENSWPDADVDLYAAPLCEDGEKGALGILLAHQEEPSATIQTEASSKPDWSALSLTPTEQQMLDCLLTQPGETVTVLSLFNYVWPEEPHAQDGLYPEQRDRLRQLAYRLRQRIEPVPSSPQYLLTVHGVGYRLHLDEAINGQDLQ
;
A
#
# COMPACT_ATOMS: atom_id res chain seq x y z
N MET A 1 30.22 5.15 -78.62
CA MET A 1 29.40 5.23 -77.40
C MET A 1 29.94 4.22 -76.41
N ILE A 2 30.59 4.69 -75.34
CA ILE A 2 31.07 3.84 -74.23
C ILE A 2 30.46 4.45 -72.96
N PRO A 3 29.74 3.69 -72.11
CA PRO A 3 29.22 4.23 -70.87
C PRO A 3 30.36 4.33 -69.84
N SER A 4 30.67 5.54 -69.39
CA SER A 4 31.56 5.76 -68.25
C SER A 4 30.80 5.44 -66.96
N THR A 5 31.07 4.29 -66.37
CA THR A 5 30.62 3.97 -65.01
C THR A 5 31.42 4.83 -64.03
N LEU A 6 30.76 5.87 -63.50
CA LEU A 6 31.31 6.79 -62.51
C LEU A 6 31.44 6.04 -61.18
N TYR A 7 32.63 5.55 -60.86
CA TYR A 7 32.89 4.84 -59.60
C TYR A 7 33.02 5.87 -58.47
N TRP A 8 31.92 6.12 -57.74
CA TRP A 8 31.90 7.01 -56.58
C TRP A 8 32.46 6.24 -55.38
N SER A 9 33.78 6.11 -55.27
CA SER A 9 34.41 5.60 -54.05
C SER A 9 34.34 6.69 -52.98
N ALA A 10 33.29 6.66 -52.15
CA ALA A 10 33.30 7.44 -50.93
C ALA A 10 34.59 7.11 -50.17
N PRO A 11 35.44 8.10 -49.84
CA PRO A 11 36.64 7.87 -49.06
C PRO A 11 36.30 7.06 -47.81
N THR A 12 37.06 5.99 -47.53
CA THR A 12 36.76 5.07 -46.42
C THR A 12 36.66 5.78 -45.07
N TRP A 13 37.36 6.91 -44.89
CA TRP A 13 37.25 7.75 -43.70
C TRP A 13 35.88 8.40 -43.53
N GLN A 14 35.16 8.74 -44.62
CA GLN A 14 33.80 9.29 -44.55
C GLN A 14 32.81 8.23 -44.07
N VAL A 15 32.97 6.99 -44.52
CA VAL A 15 32.15 5.85 -44.07
C VAL A 15 32.40 5.58 -42.57
N LEU A 16 33.66 5.61 -42.13
CA LEU A 16 34.01 5.46 -40.72
C LEU A 16 33.44 6.59 -39.84
N LEU A 17 33.49 7.83 -40.33
CA LEU A 17 32.96 8.99 -39.60
C LEU A 17 31.43 8.95 -39.51
N ALA A 18 30.74 8.60 -40.58
CA ALA A 18 29.29 8.38 -40.56
C ALA A 18 28.90 7.25 -39.60
N ALA A 19 29.64 6.13 -39.62
CA ALA A 19 29.43 5.02 -38.69
C ALA A 19 29.62 5.44 -37.22
N LEU A 20 30.64 6.25 -36.91
CA LEU A 20 30.88 6.79 -35.56
C LEU A 20 29.75 7.72 -35.10
N ILE A 21 29.24 8.58 -35.98
CA ILE A 21 28.12 9.47 -35.66
C ILE A 21 26.87 8.64 -35.37
N VAL A 22 26.56 7.64 -36.20
CA VAL A 22 25.41 6.75 -35.97
C VAL A 22 25.57 5.98 -34.66
N LEU A 23 26.77 5.46 -34.35
CA LEU A 23 27.04 4.79 -33.09
C LEU A 23 26.86 5.72 -31.90
N ALA A 24 27.33 6.96 -31.98
CA ALA A 24 27.17 7.97 -30.92
C ALA A 24 25.69 8.35 -30.71
N ILE A 25 24.91 8.45 -31.80
CA ILE A 25 23.47 8.68 -31.74
C ILE A 25 22.77 7.48 -31.10
N ILE A 26 23.09 6.25 -31.52
CA ILE A 26 22.52 5.02 -30.93
C ILE A 26 22.89 4.91 -29.45
N LEU A 27 24.14 5.19 -29.09
CA LEU A 27 24.59 5.19 -27.70
C LEU A 27 23.88 6.28 -26.89
N GLY A 28 23.73 7.47 -27.45
CA GLY A 28 22.97 8.57 -26.85
C GLY A 28 21.50 8.22 -26.63
N LEU A 29 20.86 7.61 -27.64
CA LEU A 29 19.49 7.11 -27.55
C LEU A 29 19.35 5.95 -26.56
N ALA A 30 20.34 5.06 -26.50
CA ALA A 30 20.37 3.98 -25.51
C ALA A 30 20.55 4.54 -24.09
N ILE A 31 21.40 5.54 -23.90
CA ILE A 31 21.57 6.26 -22.61
C ILE A 31 20.28 7.02 -22.25
N LEU A 32 19.62 7.66 -23.22
CA LEU A 32 18.33 8.35 -23.03
C LEU A 32 17.20 7.36 -22.70
N ALA A 33 17.16 6.20 -23.36
CA ALA A 33 16.20 5.15 -23.08
C ALA A 33 16.47 4.46 -21.73
N MET A 34 17.74 4.35 -21.32
CA MET A 34 18.15 3.85 -20.01
C MET A 34 17.94 4.89 -18.90
N ARG A 35 17.94 6.20 -19.22
CA ARG A 35 17.49 7.27 -18.33
C ARG A 35 15.97 7.24 -18.25
N ARG A 36 15.43 6.25 -17.53
CA ARG A 36 14.06 6.30 -17.00
C ARG A 36 13.94 7.64 -16.26
N VAL A 37 13.15 8.56 -16.82
CA VAL A 37 12.82 9.82 -16.17
C VAL A 37 12.27 9.43 -14.81
N SER A 38 13.00 9.78 -13.75
CA SER A 38 12.54 9.49 -12.41
C SER A 38 11.24 10.27 -12.21
N LEU A 39 10.15 9.55 -11.91
CA LEU A 39 8.86 10.14 -11.52
C LEU A 39 9.03 11.36 -10.57
N PRO A 40 9.96 11.34 -9.59
CA PRO A 40 10.26 12.52 -8.76
C PRO A 40 10.65 13.79 -9.51
N ALA A 41 11.49 13.68 -10.55
CA ALA A 41 11.95 14.83 -11.33
C ALA A 41 10.84 15.37 -12.24
N ALA A 42 10.03 14.49 -12.82
CA ALA A 42 8.88 14.89 -13.65
C ALA A 42 7.76 15.53 -12.81
N MET A 43 7.46 15.00 -11.62
CA MET A 43 6.41 15.53 -10.74
C MET A 43 6.76 16.91 -10.18
N ALA A 44 8.03 17.15 -9.83
CA ALA A 44 8.50 18.45 -9.34
C ALA A 44 8.37 19.58 -10.38
N GLU A 45 8.37 19.23 -11.66
CA GLU A 45 8.28 20.19 -12.77
C GLU A 45 6.83 20.45 -13.22
N THR A 46 5.91 19.52 -12.89
CA THR A 46 4.52 19.55 -13.40
C THR A 46 3.55 20.35 -12.53
N ASP A 47 3.66 20.28 -11.19
CA ASP A 47 2.78 21.06 -10.30
C ASP A 47 3.42 21.35 -8.93
N ARG A 48 3.34 22.61 -8.48
CA ARG A 48 3.82 23.04 -7.15
C ARG A 48 2.99 22.45 -6.01
N LEU A 49 1.74 22.07 -6.26
CA LEU A 49 0.89 21.41 -5.26
C LEU A 49 1.39 20.00 -4.97
N LEU A 50 1.87 19.29 -6.00
CA LEU A 50 2.45 17.95 -5.85
C LEU A 50 3.78 17.94 -5.10
N ASP A 51 4.57 19.01 -5.13
CA ASP A 51 5.82 19.11 -4.32
C ASP A 51 5.54 19.39 -2.83
N ARG A 52 4.35 19.91 -2.50
CA ARG A 52 3.95 20.26 -1.12
C ARG A 52 3.36 19.09 -0.35
N GLN A 53 2.63 18.20 -1.02
CA GLN A 53 2.05 17.03 -0.38
C GLN A 53 3.07 15.89 -0.37
N PRO A 54 3.38 15.25 0.76
CA PRO A 54 4.28 14.10 0.79
C PRO A 54 3.67 12.89 0.05
N LEU A 55 4.27 12.54 -1.09
CA LEU A 55 3.88 11.42 -1.94
C LEU A 55 4.85 10.25 -1.76
N PHE A 56 4.31 9.08 -1.43
CA PHE A 56 5.06 7.84 -1.30
C PHE A 56 4.58 6.83 -2.33
N PHE A 57 5.50 6.08 -2.90
CA PHE A 57 5.18 4.92 -3.69
C PHE A 57 5.73 3.67 -3.04
N TYR A 58 4.93 2.63 -2.95
CA TYR A 58 5.32 1.35 -2.38
C TYR A 58 5.19 0.27 -3.44
N THR A 59 6.25 -0.50 -3.66
CA THR A 59 6.17 -1.79 -4.35
C THR A 59 6.82 -2.87 -3.50
N ARG A 60 6.41 -4.11 -3.71
CA ARG A 60 7.00 -5.25 -2.99
C ARG A 60 8.50 -5.41 -3.27
N ALA A 61 8.93 -5.10 -4.49
CA ALA A 61 10.32 -5.26 -4.92
C ALA A 61 11.23 -4.14 -4.41
N LYS A 62 10.73 -2.90 -4.35
CA LYS A 62 11.54 -1.70 -4.04
C LYS A 62 11.28 -1.14 -2.65
N GLY A 63 10.26 -1.63 -1.95
CA GLY A 63 9.84 -1.08 -0.67
C GLY A 63 9.21 0.31 -0.81
N LEU A 64 9.25 1.08 0.27
CA LEU A 64 8.72 2.44 0.29
C LEU A 64 9.71 3.43 -0.34
N GLN A 65 9.23 4.21 -1.30
CA GLN A 65 9.99 5.19 -2.05
C GLN A 65 9.36 6.58 -1.91
N PRO A 66 10.05 7.58 -1.34
CA PRO A 66 9.57 8.96 -1.37
C PRO A 66 9.63 9.48 -2.81
N LEU A 67 8.53 10.04 -3.30
CA LEU A 67 8.43 10.54 -4.67
C LEU A 67 8.74 12.04 -4.79
N ASN A 68 8.79 12.78 -3.68
CA ASN A 68 9.07 14.21 -3.70
C ASN A 68 9.76 14.69 -2.41
N ARG A 69 10.15 15.97 -2.37
CA ARG A 69 10.88 16.54 -1.24
C ARG A 69 10.06 16.55 0.05
N ALA A 70 8.75 16.79 -0.04
CA ALA A 70 7.85 16.72 1.10
C ALA A 70 7.86 15.32 1.73
N ALA A 71 7.79 14.26 0.92
CA ALA A 71 7.87 12.88 1.37
C ALA A 71 9.23 12.56 2.00
N ASP A 72 10.33 13.02 1.42
CA ASP A 72 11.67 12.87 2.00
C ASP A 72 11.77 13.52 3.39
N GLN A 73 11.21 14.73 3.54
CA GLN A 73 11.22 15.43 4.83
C GLN A 73 10.34 14.75 5.86
N VAL A 74 9.19 14.21 5.46
CA VAL A 74 8.32 13.44 6.36
C VAL A 74 9.00 12.14 6.75
N TRP A 75 9.55 11.40 5.79
CA TRP A 75 10.25 10.13 6.02
C TRP A 75 11.40 10.26 7.03
N ARG A 76 12.19 11.33 6.92
CA ARG A 76 13.27 11.63 7.88
C ARG A 76 12.75 12.01 9.26
N ARG A 77 11.59 12.68 9.35
CA ARG A 77 10.96 13.10 10.61
C ARG A 77 10.20 11.99 11.33
N LEU A 78 9.74 10.97 10.61
CA LEU A 78 9.14 9.77 11.20
C LEU A 78 10.21 8.99 11.97
N ASP A 79 10.54 9.42 13.19
CA ASP A 79 11.63 8.87 14.00
C ASP A 79 11.15 7.94 15.13
N LYS A 80 10.09 7.19 14.89
CA LYS A 80 9.66 6.10 15.77
C LYS A 80 9.31 4.90 14.91
N SER A 81 9.88 3.73 15.26
CA SER A 81 9.63 2.44 14.60
C SER A 81 8.15 2.25 14.20
N GLN A 82 7.23 2.67 15.07
CA GLN A 82 5.79 2.54 14.88
C GLN A 82 5.23 3.32 13.68
N SER A 83 5.49 4.62 13.52
CA SER A 83 4.86 5.41 12.44
C SER A 83 5.35 5.01 11.05
N ARG A 84 6.63 4.65 10.92
CA ARG A 84 7.16 4.06 9.67
C ARG A 84 6.53 2.71 9.38
N GLN A 85 6.37 1.88 10.40
CA GLN A 85 5.74 0.57 10.25
C GLN A 85 4.27 0.69 9.84
N THR A 86 3.53 1.61 10.45
CA THR A 86 2.14 1.94 10.10
C THR A 86 2.02 2.36 8.64
N LEU A 87 2.92 3.21 8.12
CA LEU A 87 2.93 3.62 6.71
C LEU A 87 3.07 2.43 5.76
N VAL A 88 4.07 1.59 6.03
CA VAL A 88 4.38 0.42 5.20
C VAL A 88 3.24 -0.59 5.28
N ASP A 89 2.65 -0.77 6.46
CA ASP A 89 1.55 -1.69 6.67
C ASP A 89 0.31 -1.28 5.89
N LEU A 90 -0.04 0.01 5.94
CA LEU A 90 -1.19 0.55 5.23
C LEU A 90 -1.01 0.42 3.72
N LEU A 91 0.16 0.80 3.19
CA LEU A 91 0.43 0.69 1.74
C LEU A 91 0.49 -0.77 1.27
N SER A 92 1.00 -1.67 2.10
CA SER A 92 0.97 -3.11 1.83
C SER A 92 -0.46 -3.62 1.83
N GLU A 93 -1.28 -3.22 2.78
CA GLU A 93 -2.70 -3.60 2.84
C GLU A 93 -3.47 -3.09 1.62
N ALA A 94 -3.27 -1.83 1.21
CA ALA A 94 -3.92 -1.28 0.02
C ALA A 94 -3.50 -2.03 -1.26
N THR A 95 -2.22 -2.44 -1.35
CA THR A 95 -1.71 -3.24 -2.47
C THR A 95 -2.33 -4.65 -2.48
N VAL A 96 -2.46 -5.29 -1.31
CA VAL A 96 -2.97 -6.66 -1.18
C VAL A 96 -4.48 -6.74 -1.35
N GLU A 97 -5.21 -5.78 -0.79
CA GLU A 97 -6.68 -5.74 -0.83
C GLU A 97 -7.23 -5.04 -2.08
N GLU A 98 -6.35 -4.43 -2.89
CA GLU A 98 -6.69 -3.71 -4.13
C GLU A 98 -7.80 -2.65 -3.92
N ARG A 99 -7.81 -2.02 -2.73
CA ARG A 99 -8.77 -0.98 -2.38
C ARG A 99 -8.11 0.25 -1.79
N TRP A 100 -8.86 1.34 -1.82
CA TRP A 100 -8.51 2.56 -1.12
C TRP A 100 -8.59 2.34 0.39
N ILE A 101 -7.55 2.76 1.10
CA ILE A 101 -7.50 2.71 2.56
C ILE A 101 -7.29 4.13 3.07
N ARG A 102 -8.12 4.53 4.03
CA ARG A 102 -7.98 5.77 4.79
C ARG A 102 -7.70 5.40 6.24
N GLU A 103 -6.62 5.93 6.81
CA GLU A 103 -6.31 5.80 8.23
C GLU A 103 -6.46 7.15 8.92
N ASN A 104 -7.34 7.18 9.92
CA ASN A 104 -7.72 8.38 10.67
C ASN A 104 -6.98 8.45 12.03
N SER A 105 -6.31 7.37 12.44
CA SER A 105 -5.59 7.22 13.71
C SER A 105 -4.07 7.24 13.51
N TRP A 106 -3.60 8.17 12.68
CA TRP A 106 -2.16 8.38 12.49
C TRP A 106 -1.49 8.81 13.82
N PRO A 107 -0.30 8.28 14.17
CA PRO A 107 0.31 8.52 15.49
C PRO A 107 0.68 9.99 15.79
N ASP A 108 0.95 10.79 14.75
CA ASP A 108 1.16 12.24 14.86
C ASP A 108 -0.11 12.96 14.37
N ALA A 109 -0.95 13.40 15.31
CA ALA A 109 -2.29 13.92 15.02
C ALA A 109 -2.34 15.03 13.94
N ASP A 110 -3.49 15.10 13.24
CA ASP A 110 -3.91 16.09 12.22
C ASP A 110 -3.59 15.76 10.74
N VAL A 111 -3.36 14.49 10.42
CA VAL A 111 -3.07 14.03 9.06
C VAL A 111 -3.86 12.76 8.73
N ASP A 112 -4.64 12.80 7.66
CA ASP A 112 -5.27 11.61 7.06
C ASP A 112 -4.26 10.96 6.09
N LEU A 113 -4.02 9.66 6.25
CA LEU A 113 -3.23 8.88 5.29
C LEU A 113 -4.16 8.18 4.31
N TYR A 114 -4.01 8.46 3.03
CA TYR A 114 -4.69 7.78 1.94
C TYR A 114 -3.71 6.87 1.21
N ALA A 115 -4.08 5.61 1.03
CA ALA A 115 -3.41 4.73 0.08
C ALA A 115 -4.34 4.32 -1.04
N ALA A 116 -3.84 4.45 -2.27
CA ALA A 116 -4.50 4.00 -3.47
C ALA A 116 -3.65 2.91 -4.14
N PRO A 117 -4.23 1.75 -4.51
CA PRO A 117 -3.52 0.74 -5.28
C PRO A 117 -3.20 1.31 -6.67
N LEU A 118 -1.98 1.05 -7.14
CA LEU A 118 -1.50 1.47 -8.46
C LEU A 118 -0.72 0.32 -9.10
N CYS A 119 -0.70 0.26 -10.43
CA CYS A 119 0.15 -0.66 -11.18
C CYS A 119 1.19 0.15 -11.96
N GLU A 120 2.47 -0.10 -11.71
CA GLU A 120 3.59 0.50 -12.45
C GLU A 120 4.40 -0.62 -13.11
N ASP A 121 4.59 -0.57 -14.43
CA ASP A 121 5.39 -1.54 -15.20
C ASP A 121 5.03 -3.02 -14.98
N GLY A 122 3.76 -3.30 -14.69
CA GLY A 122 3.27 -4.65 -14.39
C GLY A 122 3.54 -5.12 -12.96
N GLU A 123 4.22 -4.32 -12.13
CA GLU A 123 4.27 -4.51 -10.68
C GLU A 123 3.09 -3.83 -9.99
N LYS A 124 2.42 -4.57 -9.10
CA LYS A 124 1.41 -4.00 -8.20
C LYS A 124 2.10 -3.24 -7.07
N GLY A 125 1.61 -2.04 -6.81
CA GLY A 125 2.06 -1.18 -5.72
C GLY A 125 0.93 -0.34 -5.15
N ALA A 126 1.26 0.55 -4.23
CA ALA A 126 0.33 1.53 -3.69
C ALA A 126 0.98 2.90 -3.60
N LEU A 127 0.22 3.92 -3.99
CA LEU A 127 0.56 5.32 -3.77
C LEU A 127 -0.01 5.76 -2.43
N GLY A 128 0.85 6.25 -1.54
CA GLY A 128 0.50 6.84 -0.26
C GLY A 128 0.56 8.35 -0.31
N ILE A 129 -0.50 9.02 0.15
CA ILE A 129 -0.59 10.46 0.27
C ILE A 129 -0.96 10.79 1.71
N LEU A 130 -0.08 11.51 2.42
CA LEU A 130 -0.44 12.11 3.71
C LEU A 130 -1.05 13.49 3.43
N LEU A 131 -2.34 13.61 3.68
CA LEU A 131 -3.08 14.87 3.57
C LEU A 131 -3.27 15.45 4.97
N ALA A 132 -2.76 16.66 5.20
CA ALA A 132 -3.09 17.41 6.42
C ALA A 132 -4.61 17.65 6.42
N HIS A 133 -5.25 17.38 7.56
CA HIS A 133 -6.69 17.45 7.67
C HIS A 133 -7.18 18.86 7.31
N GLN A 134 -8.11 18.96 6.37
CA GLN A 134 -9.01 20.10 6.30
C GLN A 134 -10.32 19.57 6.89
N GLU A 135 -10.76 20.15 8.00
CA GLU A 135 -12.12 19.91 8.53
C GLU A 135 -13.12 20.17 7.41
N GLU A 136 -13.58 19.09 6.77
CA GLU A 136 -14.82 19.06 6.00
C GLU A 136 -15.70 17.96 6.58
N PRO A 137 -17.02 18.20 6.61
CA PRO A 137 -17.91 17.69 7.63
C PRO A 137 -17.97 16.18 7.53
N SER A 138 -17.77 15.50 8.66
CA SER A 138 -18.16 14.12 8.83
C SER A 138 -19.61 13.99 8.38
N ALA A 139 -19.82 13.48 7.16
CA ALA A 139 -21.10 12.92 6.80
C ALA A 139 -21.32 11.81 7.82
N THR A 140 -22.23 12.08 8.76
CA THR A 140 -22.80 11.10 9.66
C THR A 140 -23.40 10.02 8.77
N ILE A 141 -22.60 8.99 8.49
CA ILE A 141 -23.16 7.69 8.15
C ILE A 141 -23.93 7.33 9.41
N GLN A 142 -25.25 7.40 9.30
CA GLN A 142 -26.14 6.93 10.33
C GLN A 142 -25.81 5.46 10.52
N THR A 143 -25.11 5.17 11.61
CA THR A 143 -24.91 3.82 12.13
C THR A 143 -26.30 3.28 12.44
N GLU A 144 -26.92 2.64 11.46
CA GLU A 144 -28.01 1.71 11.73
C GLU A 144 -27.42 0.66 12.65
N ALA A 145 -27.94 0.61 13.89
CA ALA A 145 -27.53 -0.32 14.92
C ALA A 145 -27.62 -1.75 14.35
N SER A 146 -26.48 -2.26 13.92
CA SER A 146 -26.41 -3.59 13.34
C SER A 146 -26.38 -4.56 14.51
N SER A 147 -27.50 -5.26 14.72
CA SER A 147 -27.60 -6.33 15.71
C SER A 147 -26.44 -7.31 15.52
N LYS A 148 -25.83 -7.77 16.64
CA LYS A 148 -24.75 -8.76 16.64
C LYS A 148 -24.97 -9.81 15.52
N PRO A 149 -24.12 -9.82 14.48
CA PRO A 149 -24.33 -10.71 13.35
C PRO A 149 -24.15 -12.18 13.77
N ASP A 150 -25.02 -13.05 13.25
CA ASP A 150 -24.90 -14.50 13.46
C ASP A 150 -24.03 -15.13 12.36
N TRP A 151 -22.73 -15.23 12.65
CA TRP A 151 -21.77 -15.86 11.74
C TRP A 151 -21.74 -17.39 11.83
N SER A 152 -22.52 -18.01 12.74
CA SER A 152 -22.50 -19.46 12.94
C SER A 152 -23.04 -20.25 11.73
N ALA A 153 -23.85 -19.60 10.89
CA ALA A 153 -24.38 -20.18 9.66
C ALA A 153 -23.45 -20.01 8.44
N LEU A 154 -22.35 -19.25 8.55
CA LEU A 154 -21.44 -19.02 7.44
C LEU A 154 -20.49 -20.22 7.25
N SER A 155 -20.34 -20.65 6.00
CA SER A 155 -19.32 -21.65 5.65
C SER A 155 -17.95 -20.99 5.54
N LEU A 156 -17.23 -20.94 6.66
CA LEU A 156 -15.84 -20.47 6.74
C LEU A 156 -14.86 -21.63 6.56
N THR A 157 -13.71 -21.36 5.95
CA THR A 157 -12.59 -22.30 5.94
C THR A 157 -12.03 -22.48 7.37
N PRO A 158 -11.31 -23.57 7.68
CA PRO A 158 -10.79 -23.80 9.02
C PRO A 158 -9.91 -22.65 9.55
N THR A 159 -9.09 -22.04 8.70
CA THR A 159 -8.22 -20.91 9.09
C THR A 159 -9.01 -19.61 9.26
N GLU A 160 -10.05 -19.38 8.46
CA GLU A 160 -10.94 -18.22 8.64
C GLU A 160 -11.71 -18.33 9.96
N GLN A 161 -12.21 -19.53 10.27
CA GLN A 161 -12.88 -19.82 11.54
C GLN A 161 -11.93 -19.59 12.73
N GLN A 162 -10.70 -20.10 12.67
CA GLN A 162 -9.71 -19.89 13.74
C GLN A 162 -9.39 -18.42 13.98
N MET A 163 -9.22 -17.63 12.91
CA MET A 163 -8.99 -16.19 13.04
C MET A 163 -10.18 -15.51 13.71
N LEU A 164 -11.40 -15.89 13.32
CA LEU A 164 -12.62 -15.35 13.90
C LEU A 164 -12.77 -15.75 15.38
N ASP A 165 -12.54 -17.01 15.73
CA ASP A 165 -12.62 -17.54 17.10
C ASP A 165 -11.62 -16.84 18.03
N CYS A 166 -10.40 -16.61 17.54
CA CYS A 166 -9.38 -15.85 18.27
C CYS A 166 -9.89 -14.45 18.64
N LEU A 167 -10.45 -13.75 17.66
CA LEU A 167 -10.96 -12.39 17.83
C LEU A 167 -12.26 -12.33 18.65
N LEU A 168 -13.08 -13.37 18.59
CA LEU A 168 -14.30 -13.51 19.40
C LEU A 168 -14.01 -13.80 20.88
N THR A 169 -12.79 -14.22 21.21
CA THR A 169 -12.38 -14.46 22.61
C THR A 169 -12.33 -13.15 23.41
N GLN A 170 -11.93 -12.04 22.78
CA GLN A 170 -11.85 -10.71 23.39
C GLN A 170 -12.39 -9.65 22.41
N PRO A 171 -13.72 -9.56 22.21
CA PRO A 171 -14.31 -8.58 21.31
C PRO A 171 -14.01 -7.16 21.81
N GLY A 172 -13.67 -6.25 20.90
CA GLY A 172 -13.28 -4.87 21.19
C GLY A 172 -11.80 -4.67 21.56
N GLU A 173 -11.08 -5.73 21.93
CA GLU A 173 -9.63 -5.64 22.16
C GLU A 173 -8.84 -5.85 20.86
N THR A 174 -7.68 -5.19 20.76
CA THR A 174 -6.79 -5.35 19.61
C THR A 174 -5.89 -6.56 19.83
N VAL A 175 -6.08 -7.61 19.03
CA VAL A 175 -5.20 -8.78 19.02
C VAL A 175 -4.02 -8.47 18.10
N THR A 176 -2.79 -8.63 18.62
CA THR A 176 -1.59 -8.31 17.85
C THR A 176 -1.42 -9.22 16.64
N VAL A 177 -0.75 -8.72 15.59
CA VAL A 177 -0.41 -9.51 14.39
C VAL A 177 0.28 -10.82 14.75
N LEU A 178 1.22 -10.79 15.71
CA LEU A 178 1.97 -11.95 16.14
C LEU A 178 1.10 -12.96 16.91
N SER A 179 0.32 -12.49 17.89
CA SER A 179 -0.58 -13.34 18.67
C SER A 179 -1.62 -14.02 17.78
N LEU A 180 -2.21 -13.27 16.84
CA LEU A 180 -3.20 -13.79 15.92
C LEU A 180 -2.60 -14.84 14.97
N PHE A 181 -1.41 -14.58 14.43
CA PHE A 181 -0.72 -15.53 13.56
C PHE A 181 -0.38 -16.83 14.30
N ASN A 182 0.14 -16.75 15.53
CA ASN A 182 0.45 -17.92 16.35
C ASN A 182 -0.79 -18.73 16.73
N TYR A 183 -1.96 -18.09 16.83
CA TYR A 183 -3.22 -18.80 17.09
C TYR A 183 -3.71 -19.57 15.85
N VAL A 184 -3.61 -18.96 14.67
CA VAL A 184 -4.08 -19.57 13.41
C VAL A 184 -3.09 -20.61 12.87
N TRP A 185 -1.78 -20.37 13.01
CA TRP A 185 -0.71 -21.25 12.52
C TRP A 185 0.33 -21.54 13.62
N PRO A 186 -0.03 -22.30 14.66
CA PRO A 186 0.84 -22.52 15.84
C PRO A 186 2.14 -23.27 15.54
N GLU A 187 2.19 -24.03 14.45
CA GLU A 187 3.35 -24.83 14.07
C GLU A 187 4.36 -24.06 13.21
N GLU A 188 4.01 -22.85 12.72
CA GLU A 188 4.92 -22.07 11.88
C GLU A 188 5.88 -21.21 12.73
N PRO A 189 7.21 -21.34 12.52
CA PRO A 189 8.16 -20.50 13.20
C PRO A 189 8.08 -19.05 12.68
N HIS A 190 8.27 -18.10 13.59
CA HIS A 190 8.31 -16.67 13.32
C HIS A 190 9.67 -16.09 13.72
N ALA A 191 9.94 -14.84 13.35
CA ALA A 191 11.16 -14.18 13.76
C ALA A 191 11.12 -13.86 15.27
N GLN A 192 12.30 -13.69 15.88
CA GLN A 192 12.42 -13.31 17.30
C GLN A 192 11.69 -11.99 17.63
N ASP A 193 11.65 -11.07 16.67
CA ASP A 193 11.08 -9.74 16.82
C ASP A 193 9.71 -9.56 16.10
N GLY A 194 9.06 -10.65 15.65
CA GLY A 194 7.73 -10.59 15.02
C GLY A 194 7.56 -11.52 13.81
N LEU A 195 6.70 -11.13 12.87
CA LEU A 195 6.42 -11.93 11.66
C LEU A 195 7.30 -11.55 10.47
N TYR A 196 7.67 -12.54 9.66
CA TYR A 196 8.29 -12.30 8.36
C TYR A 196 7.29 -11.57 7.42
N PRO A 197 7.76 -10.76 6.45
CA PRO A 197 6.88 -10.04 5.52
C PRO A 197 5.83 -10.93 4.84
N GLU A 198 6.23 -12.13 4.44
CA GLU A 198 5.36 -13.12 3.79
C GLU A 198 4.25 -13.64 4.72
N GLN A 199 4.54 -13.81 6.02
CA GLN A 199 3.57 -14.22 7.03
C GLN A 199 2.56 -13.11 7.29
N ARG A 200 3.01 -11.85 7.30
CA ARG A 200 2.12 -10.68 7.42
C ARG A 200 1.19 -10.58 6.22
N ASP A 201 1.72 -10.81 5.01
CA ASP A 201 0.90 -10.83 3.78
C ASP A 201 -0.15 -11.94 3.81
N ARG A 202 0.20 -13.15 4.30
CA ARG A 202 -0.78 -14.24 4.49
C ARG A 202 -1.88 -13.85 5.46
N LEU A 203 -1.55 -13.21 6.58
CA LEU A 203 -2.54 -12.75 7.56
C LEU A 203 -3.46 -11.67 6.97
N ARG A 204 -2.92 -10.73 6.18
CA ARG A 204 -3.73 -9.73 5.44
C ARG A 204 -4.68 -10.40 4.45
N GLN A 205 -4.19 -11.39 3.68
CA GLN A 205 -5.04 -12.15 2.76
C GLN A 205 -6.13 -12.96 3.47
N LEU A 206 -5.85 -13.45 4.68
CA LEU A 206 -6.85 -14.12 5.51
C LEU A 206 -7.90 -13.13 6.00
N ALA A 207 -7.48 -11.97 6.51
CA ALA A 207 -8.37 -10.89 6.93
C ALA A 207 -9.28 -10.41 5.79
N TYR A 208 -8.71 -10.22 4.59
CA TYR A 208 -9.45 -9.86 3.38
C TYR A 208 -10.53 -10.90 3.03
N ARG A 209 -10.18 -12.19 3.02
CA ARG A 209 -11.15 -13.26 2.75
C ARG A 209 -12.23 -13.34 3.82
N LEU A 210 -11.86 -13.17 5.09
CA LEU A 210 -12.81 -13.15 6.20
C LEU A 210 -13.79 -11.98 6.06
N ARG A 211 -13.30 -10.77 5.73
CA ARG A 211 -14.15 -9.59 5.45
C ARG A 211 -15.17 -9.85 4.35
N GLN A 212 -14.77 -10.53 3.28
CA GLN A 212 -15.70 -10.90 2.21
C GLN A 212 -16.85 -11.81 2.67
N ARG A 213 -16.71 -12.48 3.82
CA ARG A 213 -17.72 -13.38 4.38
C ARG A 213 -18.56 -12.72 5.46
N ILE A 214 -17.94 -11.94 6.35
CA ILE A 214 -18.58 -11.45 7.57
C ILE A 214 -19.09 -10.01 7.47
N GLU A 215 -18.53 -9.20 6.55
CA GLU A 215 -18.89 -7.80 6.40
C GLU A 215 -20.05 -7.64 5.42
N PRO A 216 -21.00 -6.71 5.68
CA PRO A 216 -22.04 -6.37 4.72
C PRO A 216 -21.44 -5.70 3.47
N VAL A 217 -20.40 -4.88 3.64
CA VAL A 217 -19.67 -4.21 2.57
C VAL A 217 -18.16 -4.41 2.79
N PRO A 218 -17.50 -5.33 2.08
CA PRO A 218 -16.10 -5.68 2.34
C PRO A 218 -15.10 -4.52 2.17
N SER A 219 -15.42 -3.54 1.33
CA SER A 219 -14.58 -2.34 1.10
C SER A 219 -14.69 -1.30 2.22
N SER A 220 -15.70 -1.40 3.09
CA SER A 220 -15.96 -0.52 4.23
C SER A 220 -16.20 -1.37 5.48
N PRO A 221 -15.16 -2.05 6.01
CA PRO A 221 -15.31 -3.00 7.10
C PRO A 221 -15.83 -2.32 8.37
N GLN A 222 -16.84 -2.93 8.99
CA GLN A 222 -17.47 -2.46 10.23
C GLN A 222 -17.11 -3.37 11.42
N TYR A 223 -16.92 -4.66 11.18
CA TYR A 223 -16.66 -5.64 12.23
C TYR A 223 -15.17 -5.95 12.40
N LEU A 224 -14.46 -6.30 11.33
CA LEU A 224 -13.03 -6.63 11.37
C LEU A 224 -12.18 -5.41 11.00
N LEU A 225 -11.76 -4.69 12.03
CA LEU A 225 -10.97 -3.47 11.90
C LEU A 225 -9.47 -3.78 11.95
N THR A 226 -8.70 -3.20 11.03
CA THR A 226 -7.23 -3.20 11.15
C THR A 226 -6.80 -2.07 12.06
N VAL A 227 -5.93 -2.37 13.03
CA VAL A 227 -5.19 -1.36 13.81
C VAL A 227 -3.75 -1.38 13.30
N HIS A 228 -3.44 -0.52 12.33
CA HIS A 228 -2.16 -0.57 11.61
C HIS A 228 -0.95 -0.44 12.57
N GLY A 229 0.07 -1.26 12.34
CA GLY A 229 1.24 -1.35 13.23
C GLY A 229 1.01 -2.15 14.51
N VAL A 230 -0.23 -2.59 14.81
CA VAL A 230 -0.55 -3.38 16.02
C VAL A 230 -1.16 -4.74 15.65
N GLY A 231 -2.28 -4.76 14.93
CA GLY A 231 -3.04 -5.99 14.70
C GLY A 231 -4.46 -5.78 14.22
N TYR A 232 -5.36 -6.66 14.66
CA TYR A 232 -6.76 -6.66 14.26
C TYR A 232 -7.66 -6.60 15.47
N ARG A 233 -8.81 -5.95 15.31
CA ARG A 233 -9.83 -5.84 16.35
C ARG A 233 -11.18 -6.22 15.76
N LEU A 234 -11.95 -6.95 16.54
CA LEU A 234 -13.33 -7.25 16.22
C LEU A 234 -14.24 -6.27 16.97
N HIS A 235 -14.92 -5.40 16.23
CA HIS A 235 -15.94 -4.52 16.77
C HIS A 235 -17.28 -5.21 16.64
N LEU A 236 -17.89 -5.54 17.77
CA LEU A 236 -19.29 -5.94 17.83
C LEU A 236 -20.00 -4.73 18.43
N ASP A 237 -20.86 -4.07 17.66
CA ASP A 237 -21.74 -3.04 18.23
C ASP A 237 -22.60 -3.75 19.28
N GLU A 238 -22.21 -3.62 20.55
CA GLU A 238 -23.10 -3.94 21.64
C GLU A 238 -24.25 -2.95 21.54
N ALA A 239 -25.39 -3.47 21.10
CA ALA A 239 -26.65 -2.80 21.24
C ALA A 239 -26.69 -2.20 22.65
N ILE A 240 -26.79 -0.88 22.70
CA ILE A 240 -27.16 -0.12 23.89
C ILE A 240 -28.47 -0.74 24.37
N ASN A 241 -28.38 -1.73 25.26
CA ASN A 241 -29.52 -2.29 25.94
C ASN A 241 -29.46 -1.74 27.36
N GLY A 242 -30.37 -0.81 27.59
CA GLY A 242 -30.29 0.17 28.66
C GLY A 242 -30.44 -0.36 30.08
N GLN A 243 -30.46 0.63 30.96
CA GLN A 243 -30.59 0.58 32.42
C GLN A 243 -29.26 0.66 33.18
N ASP A 244 -28.76 1.89 33.27
CA ASP A 244 -28.63 2.49 34.61
C ASP A 244 -29.62 3.65 34.71
N LEU A 245 -30.80 3.33 35.24
CA LEU A 245 -31.62 4.28 35.99
C LEU A 245 -31.00 4.39 37.38
N GLN A 246 -30.48 5.57 37.72
CA GLN A 246 -30.74 6.24 38.99
C GLN A 246 -30.45 7.73 38.87
#